data_AF-A0A6I3KG02-F1
#
_entry.id   AF-A0A6I3KG02-F1
#
_cell.length_a   1.000
_cell.length_b   1.000
_cell.length_c   1.000
_cell.angle_alpha   90.00
_cell.angle_beta   90.00
_cell.angle_gamma   90.00
#
_symmetry.space_group_name_H-M   'P 1'
#
loop_
_entity.id
_entity.type
_entity.pdbx_description
1 polymer ?
#
loop_
_entity_poly.entity_id
_entity_poly.type
_entity_poly.pdbx_seq_one_letter_code
_entity_poly.pdbx_strand_id
1 'polypeptide(L)'
;MFENRADIQPFLAETELGLFAAEIAGLCKPSLCFEPSAAQVGGTRFGGEPDVPPDFSWPAREAYVHGAALAARLAGRGERFASRFTMPAPLDFVCQIDLTDHAVKRALGSWLPSEGRLLFFWDAGCGPWIEDTRSARVIWDPSPAAGLKRQARPPALLEYLGRDEREGCKRATAAAALPAWSLPDRFLVQEIAESDGLREAAVADESDDFWGDVMDRGLTTLTSGRKVLAHRLGGWPIPEQGDPRFTAAASANGFLRLFDRSPTEAEAEACGREVPAWTMLLQVDMASLGTDFAEGTVYFVMRADDLERRDFSRVHAVYQQT
;
A
#
# COMPACT_ATOMS: atom_id res chain seq x y z
N MET A 1 7.41 13.15 -5.99
CA MET A 1 6.71 12.57 -7.16
C MET A 1 6.55 13.63 -8.23
N PHE A 2 6.49 13.23 -9.49
CA PHE A 2 6.51 14.15 -10.63
C PHE A 2 5.24 14.00 -11.48
N GLU A 3 4.66 15.10 -11.96
CA GLU A 3 3.55 15.04 -12.91
C GLU A 3 3.95 14.44 -14.25
N ASN A 4 5.14 14.82 -14.76
CA ASN A 4 5.60 14.39 -16.07
C ASN A 4 6.99 13.76 -15.98
N ARG A 5 7.19 12.71 -16.79
CA ARG A 5 8.49 12.05 -16.92
C ARG A 5 9.59 13.01 -17.38
N ALA A 6 9.25 13.94 -18.27
CA ALA A 6 10.21 14.88 -18.84
C ALA A 6 10.79 15.86 -17.81
N ASP A 7 10.08 16.08 -16.70
CA ASP A 7 10.48 17.04 -15.67
C ASP A 7 11.41 16.42 -14.62
N ILE A 8 11.51 15.08 -14.59
CA ILE A 8 12.28 14.33 -13.58
C ILE A 8 13.76 14.67 -13.66
N GLN A 9 14.37 14.49 -14.84
CA GLN A 9 15.81 14.70 -15.00
C GLN A 9 16.20 16.18 -14.80
N PRO A 10 15.49 17.19 -15.36
CA PRO A 10 15.76 18.59 -15.05
C PRO A 10 15.69 18.92 -13.56
N PHE A 11 14.67 18.42 -12.86
CA PHE A 11 14.54 18.64 -11.42
C PHE A 11 15.72 18.04 -10.66
N LEU A 12 16.05 16.77 -10.93
CA LEU A 12 17.15 16.10 -10.24
C LEU A 12 18.51 16.74 -10.53
N ALA A 13 18.71 17.32 -11.71
CA ALA A 13 19.94 18.02 -12.08
C ALA A 13 20.25 19.23 -11.18
N GLU A 14 19.23 19.77 -10.50
CA GLU A 14 19.34 20.89 -9.55
C GLU A 14 19.49 20.43 -8.09
N THR A 15 19.59 19.12 -7.85
CA THR A 15 19.74 18.51 -6.52
C THR A 15 21.16 17.97 -6.32
N GLU A 16 21.42 17.48 -5.11
CA GLU A 16 22.66 16.82 -4.69
C GLU A 16 22.94 15.53 -5.49
N LEU A 17 21.90 14.96 -6.11
CA LEU A 17 22.00 13.79 -6.99
C LEU A 17 22.12 14.15 -8.48
N GLY A 18 22.37 15.43 -8.81
CA GLY A 18 22.32 15.93 -10.19
C GLY A 18 23.26 15.25 -11.18
N LEU A 19 24.42 14.76 -10.73
CA LEU A 19 25.34 13.97 -11.57
C LEU A 19 24.71 12.66 -12.09
N PHE A 20 23.73 12.14 -11.36
CA PHE A 20 23.05 10.88 -11.66
C PHE A 20 21.60 11.07 -12.12
N ALA A 21 21.18 12.31 -12.42
CA ALA A 21 19.80 12.66 -12.75
C ALA A 21 19.20 11.79 -13.87
N ALA A 22 19.98 11.46 -14.90
CA ALA A 22 19.53 10.63 -16.01
C ALA A 22 19.32 9.16 -15.60
N GLU A 23 20.23 8.60 -14.79
CA GLU A 23 20.14 7.22 -14.29
C GLU A 23 18.92 7.08 -13.37
N ILE A 24 18.78 8.00 -12.41
CA ILE A 24 17.63 8.03 -11.48
C ILE A 24 16.31 8.22 -12.24
N ALA A 25 16.26 9.10 -13.26
CA ALA A 25 15.08 9.27 -14.10
C ALA A 25 14.72 7.99 -14.89
N GLY A 26 15.71 7.15 -15.19
CA GLY A 26 15.53 5.81 -15.76
C GLY A 26 14.91 4.82 -14.79
N LEU A 27 15.16 4.97 -13.49
CA LEU A 27 14.59 4.12 -12.43
C LEU A 27 13.15 4.49 -12.06
N CYS A 28 12.69 5.71 -12.36
CA CYS A 28 11.34 6.16 -12.02
C CYS A 28 10.24 5.31 -12.70
N LYS A 29 9.18 5.01 -11.93
CA LYS A 29 8.03 4.22 -12.39
C LYS A 29 6.76 5.08 -12.55
N PRO A 30 5.87 4.76 -13.50
CA PRO A 30 4.55 5.37 -13.54
C PRO A 30 3.75 5.01 -12.29
N SER A 31 2.98 5.96 -11.79
CA SER A 31 2.11 5.83 -10.63
C SER A 31 0.87 6.73 -10.77
N LEU A 32 -0.01 6.66 -9.79
CA LEU A 32 -1.10 7.61 -9.60
C LEU A 32 -1.02 8.24 -8.22
N CYS A 33 -1.27 9.54 -8.20
CA CYS A 33 -1.64 10.28 -6.99
C CYS A 33 -3.13 10.57 -7.03
N PHE A 34 -3.65 11.13 -5.94
CA PHE A 34 -5.07 11.41 -5.82
C PHE A 34 -5.32 12.80 -5.26
N GLU A 35 -6.38 13.46 -5.69
CA GLU A 35 -6.85 14.70 -5.08
C GLU A 35 -8.33 14.59 -4.70
N PRO A 36 -8.82 15.37 -3.73
CA PRO A 36 -10.25 15.38 -3.40
C PRO A 36 -11.12 15.68 -4.62
N SER A 37 -12.22 14.94 -4.75
CA SER A 37 -13.19 15.14 -5.83
C SER A 37 -14.63 15.09 -5.33
N ALA A 38 -15.58 15.32 -6.25
CA ALA A 38 -16.98 15.04 -5.99
C ALA A 38 -17.23 13.53 -5.92
N ALA A 39 -18.05 13.10 -4.95
CA ALA A 39 -18.42 11.72 -4.81
C ALA A 39 -19.27 11.23 -6.00
N GLN A 40 -18.93 10.06 -6.53
CA GLN A 40 -19.68 9.37 -7.57
C GLN A 40 -19.84 7.89 -7.18
N VAL A 41 -21.01 7.31 -7.45
CA VAL A 41 -21.21 5.86 -7.32
C VAL A 41 -20.26 5.15 -8.28
N GLY A 42 -19.41 4.30 -7.69
CA GLY A 42 -18.42 3.52 -8.40
C GLY A 42 -17.12 4.26 -8.71
N GLY A 43 -17.00 5.55 -8.36
CA GLY A 43 -15.76 6.32 -8.54
C GLY A 43 -14.71 5.99 -7.46
N THR A 44 -13.51 6.52 -7.62
CA THR A 44 -12.41 6.32 -6.65
C THR A 44 -12.72 6.98 -5.30
N ARG A 45 -12.44 6.26 -4.20
CA ARG A 45 -12.65 6.73 -2.82
C ARG A 45 -11.72 6.02 -1.85
N PHE A 46 -11.25 6.75 -0.84
CA PHE A 46 -10.54 6.24 0.32
C PHE A 46 -11.42 6.31 1.57
N GLY A 47 -11.48 5.21 2.34
CA GLY A 47 -12.31 5.01 3.52
C GLY A 47 -13.82 5.02 3.27
N GLY A 48 -14.59 4.82 4.34
CA GLY A 48 -16.05 4.79 4.32
C GLY A 48 -16.61 3.42 3.93
N GLU A 49 -17.43 3.38 2.89
CA GLU A 49 -18.18 2.19 2.48
C GLU A 49 -18.00 1.96 0.97
N PRO A 50 -17.92 0.70 0.50
CA PRO A 50 -17.73 0.40 -0.91
C PRO A 50 -19.01 0.54 -1.73
N ASP A 51 -18.86 0.87 -3.02
CA ASP A 51 -19.89 0.65 -4.04
C ASP A 51 -19.76 -0.74 -4.63
N VAL A 52 -20.78 -1.56 -4.44
CA VAL A 52 -20.75 -2.97 -4.82
C VAL A 52 -22.12 -3.42 -5.33
N PRO A 53 -22.20 -4.51 -6.10
CA PRO A 53 -23.48 -5.06 -6.52
C PRO A 53 -24.30 -5.57 -5.31
N PRO A 54 -25.64 -5.69 -5.44
CA PRO A 54 -26.51 -6.05 -4.31
C PRO A 54 -26.25 -7.41 -3.67
N ASP A 55 -25.62 -8.33 -4.40
CA ASP A 55 -25.27 -9.70 -3.98
C ASP A 55 -23.81 -9.80 -3.49
N PHE A 56 -23.13 -8.68 -3.26
CA PHE A 56 -21.76 -8.66 -2.78
C PHE A 56 -21.60 -9.32 -1.42
N SER A 57 -20.69 -10.29 -1.36
CA SER A 57 -20.28 -10.94 -0.12
C SER A 57 -19.14 -10.17 0.52
N TRP A 58 -19.37 -9.67 1.73
CA TRP A 58 -18.35 -8.92 2.47
C TRP A 58 -17.15 -9.83 2.78
N PRO A 59 -15.91 -9.43 2.45
CA PRO A 59 -14.75 -10.28 2.65
C PRO A 59 -14.46 -10.47 4.14
N ALA A 60 -14.21 -11.72 4.50
CA ALA A 60 -13.75 -12.11 5.83
C ALA A 60 -12.51 -12.97 5.69
N ARG A 61 -11.67 -12.93 6.72
CA ARG A 61 -10.54 -13.83 6.89
C ARG A 61 -10.90 -14.97 7.83
N GLU A 62 -10.18 -16.07 7.65
CA GLU A 62 -10.12 -17.14 8.66
C GLU A 62 -9.32 -16.69 9.89
N ALA A 63 -9.26 -17.55 10.90
CA ALA A 63 -8.27 -17.40 11.96
C ALA A 63 -6.86 -17.46 11.37
N TYR A 64 -5.91 -16.73 11.97
CA TYR A 64 -4.53 -16.75 11.51
C TYR A 64 -3.86 -18.07 11.88
N VAL A 65 -3.00 -18.59 10.99
CA VAL A 65 -2.33 -19.89 11.16
C VAL A 65 -1.53 -19.95 12.46
N HIS A 66 -0.87 -18.85 12.81
CA HIS A 66 -0.10 -18.71 14.05
C HIS A 66 -0.84 -17.85 15.10
N GLY A 67 -2.16 -17.74 14.98
CA GLY A 67 -2.98 -16.85 15.80
C GLY A 67 -2.91 -17.16 17.29
N ALA A 68 -2.80 -18.43 17.68
CA ALA A 68 -2.71 -18.82 19.09
C ALA A 68 -1.39 -18.38 19.74
N ALA A 69 -0.27 -18.49 19.01
CA ALA A 69 1.02 -18.02 19.48
C ALA A 69 1.02 -16.49 19.63
N LEU A 70 0.46 -15.77 18.64
CA LEU A 70 0.28 -14.32 18.69
C LEU A 70 -0.62 -13.88 19.85
N ALA A 71 -1.76 -14.55 20.04
CA ALA A 71 -2.68 -14.29 21.14
C ALA A 71 -2.01 -14.48 22.51
N ALA A 72 -1.26 -15.56 22.70
CA ALA A 72 -0.52 -15.80 23.95
C ALA A 72 0.55 -14.72 24.21
N ARG A 73 1.28 -14.33 23.16
CA ARG A 73 2.33 -13.30 23.23
C ARG A 73 1.76 -11.91 23.55
N LEU A 74 0.59 -11.60 23.01
CA LEU A 74 -0.09 -10.32 23.16
C LEU A 74 -1.17 -10.35 24.26
N ALA A 75 -1.22 -11.40 25.09
CA ALA A 75 -2.20 -11.56 26.16
C ALA A 75 -2.19 -10.38 27.16
N GLY A 76 -1.03 -9.73 27.35
CA GLY A 76 -0.89 -8.54 28.18
C GLY A 76 -1.70 -7.31 27.68
N ARG A 77 -2.16 -7.32 26.42
CA ARG A 77 -3.08 -6.31 25.86
C ARG A 77 -4.55 -6.62 26.14
N GLY A 78 -4.84 -7.71 26.86
CA GLY A 78 -6.18 -8.13 27.25
C GLY A 78 -6.74 -9.27 26.40
N GLU A 79 -7.59 -10.09 27.02
CA GLU A 79 -8.17 -11.29 26.41
C GLU A 79 -9.02 -10.96 25.16
N ARG A 80 -9.78 -9.86 25.21
CA ARG A 80 -10.59 -9.40 24.07
C ARG A 80 -9.73 -9.06 22.85
N PHE A 81 -8.62 -8.36 23.06
CA PHE A 81 -7.64 -8.05 22.02
C PHE A 81 -7.04 -9.35 21.43
N ALA A 82 -6.55 -10.25 22.30
CA ALA A 82 -5.83 -11.46 21.92
C ALA A 82 -6.73 -12.47 21.16
N SER A 83 -8.01 -12.58 21.54
CA SER A 83 -8.96 -13.50 20.90
C SER A 83 -9.14 -13.25 19.38
N ARG A 84 -8.86 -12.03 18.90
CA ARG A 84 -9.03 -11.65 17.50
C ARG A 84 -8.14 -12.45 16.54
N PHE A 85 -7.00 -12.93 17.02
CA PHE A 85 -6.04 -13.67 16.19
C PHE A 85 -6.47 -15.12 15.92
N THR A 86 -7.34 -15.69 16.76
CA THR A 86 -7.74 -17.11 16.74
C THR A 86 -9.15 -17.34 16.22
N MET A 87 -9.83 -16.29 15.75
CA MET A 87 -11.19 -16.36 15.21
C MET A 87 -11.25 -15.75 13.80
N PRO A 88 -12.20 -16.20 12.95
CA PRO A 88 -12.49 -15.49 11.71
C PRO A 88 -13.04 -14.08 11.99
N ALA A 89 -12.78 -13.15 11.09
CA ALA A 89 -13.23 -11.77 11.21
C ALA A 89 -13.50 -11.13 9.84
N PRO A 90 -14.54 -10.29 9.71
CA PRO A 90 -14.70 -9.41 8.54
C PRO A 90 -13.51 -8.47 8.39
N LEU A 91 -13.10 -8.18 7.16
CA LEU A 91 -12.07 -7.18 6.88
C LEU A 91 -12.70 -5.79 6.73
N ASP A 92 -11.95 -4.74 7.08
CA ASP A 92 -12.42 -3.37 6.94
C ASP A 92 -12.16 -2.83 5.53
N PHE A 93 -13.04 -1.98 5.02
CA PHE A 93 -12.90 -1.39 3.69
C PHE A 93 -11.90 -0.24 3.73
N VAL A 94 -10.83 -0.35 2.94
CA VAL A 94 -9.77 0.68 2.86
C VAL A 94 -10.05 1.67 1.75
N CYS A 95 -10.28 1.20 0.52
CA CYS A 95 -10.57 2.06 -0.61
C CYS A 95 -11.15 1.30 -1.80
N GLN A 96 -11.71 2.05 -2.75
CA GLN A 96 -12.01 1.57 -4.09
C GLN A 96 -11.33 2.46 -5.13
N ILE A 97 -10.84 1.86 -6.20
CA ILE A 97 -10.21 2.55 -7.34
C ILE A 97 -11.02 2.25 -8.59
N ASP A 98 -11.54 3.28 -9.25
CA ASP A 98 -12.24 3.17 -10.52
C ASP A 98 -11.23 2.93 -11.66
N LEU A 99 -11.26 1.73 -12.24
CA LEU A 99 -10.36 1.36 -13.34
C LEU A 99 -10.81 1.93 -14.69
N THR A 100 -12.02 2.49 -14.75
CA THR A 100 -12.56 3.10 -15.97
C THR A 100 -12.08 4.53 -16.19
N ASP A 101 -11.56 5.17 -15.14
CA ASP A 101 -11.00 6.52 -15.14
C ASP A 101 -9.88 6.67 -16.19
N HIS A 102 -9.91 7.78 -16.93
CA HIS A 102 -8.97 8.05 -18.00
C HIS A 102 -7.52 8.22 -17.51
N ALA A 103 -7.31 8.87 -16.36
CA ALA A 103 -5.98 9.01 -15.76
C ALA A 103 -5.42 7.63 -15.36
N VAL A 104 -6.26 6.76 -14.79
CA VAL A 104 -5.88 5.39 -14.42
C VAL A 104 -5.46 4.61 -15.66
N LYS A 105 -6.29 4.60 -16.71
CA LYS A 105 -5.98 3.94 -17.98
C LYS A 105 -4.71 4.48 -18.64
N ARG A 106 -4.51 5.80 -18.61
CA ARG A 106 -3.34 6.44 -19.21
C ARG A 106 -2.05 6.07 -18.48
N ALA A 107 -2.06 6.07 -17.15
CA ALA A 107 -0.85 5.84 -16.37
C ALA A 107 -0.53 4.35 -16.23
N LEU A 108 -1.55 3.51 -16.02
CA LEU A 108 -1.40 2.12 -15.57
C LEU A 108 -2.28 1.13 -16.35
N GLY A 109 -2.84 1.51 -17.51
CA GLY A 109 -3.80 0.68 -18.25
C GLY A 109 -3.24 -0.61 -18.84
N SER A 110 -1.94 -0.71 -19.08
CA SER A 110 -1.29 -1.98 -19.46
C SER A 110 -1.07 -2.92 -18.28
N TRP A 111 -1.19 -2.40 -17.05
CA TRP A 111 -0.85 -3.07 -15.81
C TRP A 111 -2.09 -3.51 -15.02
N LEU A 112 -3.20 -2.79 -15.17
CA LEU A 112 -4.46 -3.05 -14.47
C LEU A 112 -5.56 -3.55 -15.42
N PRO A 113 -6.62 -4.20 -14.91
CA PRO A 113 -7.81 -4.44 -15.70
C PRO A 113 -8.40 -3.13 -16.25
N SER A 114 -9.05 -3.20 -17.42
CA SER A 114 -9.55 -2.02 -18.14
C SER A 114 -10.97 -1.58 -17.74
N GLU A 115 -11.63 -2.36 -16.88
CA GLU A 115 -13.04 -2.21 -16.52
C GLU A 115 -13.27 -2.44 -15.03
N GLY A 116 -14.37 -1.88 -14.53
CA GLY A 116 -14.80 -2.06 -13.15
C GLY A 116 -13.93 -1.29 -12.15
N ARG A 117 -13.72 -1.89 -10.99
CA ARG A 117 -12.99 -1.29 -9.85
C ARG A 117 -12.13 -2.31 -9.13
N LEU A 118 -11.08 -1.85 -8.46
CA LEU A 118 -10.42 -2.62 -7.41
C LEU A 118 -10.96 -2.18 -6.04
N LEU A 119 -11.33 -3.14 -5.20
CA LEU A 119 -11.75 -2.92 -3.82
C LEU A 119 -10.68 -3.47 -2.89
N PHE A 120 -10.20 -2.64 -1.96
CA PHE A 120 -9.15 -3.00 -1.02
C PHE A 120 -9.74 -3.14 0.38
N PHE A 121 -9.46 -4.27 1.01
CA PHE A 121 -9.88 -4.57 2.37
C PHE A 121 -8.68 -5.00 3.20
N TRP A 122 -8.64 -4.59 4.47
CA TRP A 122 -7.56 -4.90 5.40
C TRP A 122 -8.09 -5.09 6.82
N ASP A 123 -7.40 -5.91 7.61
CA ASP A 123 -7.71 -6.16 9.00
C ASP A 123 -7.21 -5.01 9.88
N ALA A 124 -8.02 -3.95 10.03
CA ALA A 124 -7.71 -2.83 10.91
C ALA A 124 -7.60 -3.20 12.40
N GLY A 125 -8.01 -4.42 12.79
CA GLY A 125 -7.90 -4.93 14.16
C GLY A 125 -6.55 -5.56 14.47
N CYS A 126 -6.15 -6.56 13.70
CA CYS A 126 -4.92 -7.33 13.91
C CYS A 126 -3.80 -6.98 12.94
N GLY A 127 -4.08 -6.40 11.77
CA GLY A 127 -3.12 -6.09 10.71
C GLY A 127 -1.85 -5.37 11.17
N PRO A 128 -1.91 -4.40 12.11
CA PRO A 128 -0.70 -3.76 12.66
C PRO A 128 0.26 -4.70 13.39
N TRP A 129 -0.18 -5.90 13.71
CA TRP A 129 0.54 -6.89 14.51
C TRP A 129 0.84 -8.16 13.72
N ILE A 130 0.47 -8.22 12.44
CA ILE A 130 0.61 -9.44 11.65
C ILE A 130 0.80 -9.18 10.15
N GLU A 131 1.76 -9.92 9.60
CA GLU A 131 2.12 -9.97 8.18
C GLU A 131 1.71 -11.33 7.63
N ASP A 132 0.43 -11.48 7.30
CA ASP A 132 -0.16 -12.70 6.74
C ASP A 132 -1.06 -12.35 5.55
N THR A 133 -1.00 -13.13 4.47
CA THR A 133 -1.91 -13.02 3.30
C THR A 133 -3.41 -12.95 3.64
N ARG A 134 -3.81 -13.45 4.81
CA ARG A 134 -5.19 -13.38 5.31
C ARG A 134 -5.57 -12.00 5.83
N SER A 135 -4.62 -11.11 6.13
CA SER A 135 -4.88 -9.79 6.69
C SER A 135 -5.50 -8.82 5.67
N ALA A 136 -5.46 -9.15 4.38
CA ALA A 136 -6.01 -8.32 3.32
C ALA A 136 -6.75 -9.10 2.24
N ARG A 137 -7.65 -8.43 1.55
CA ARG A 137 -8.30 -8.93 0.33
C ARG A 137 -8.39 -7.79 -0.68
N VAL A 138 -7.99 -8.07 -1.92
CA VAL A 138 -8.22 -7.18 -3.04
C VAL A 138 -9.16 -7.88 -4.02
N ILE A 139 -10.26 -7.22 -4.36
CA ILE A 139 -11.29 -7.76 -5.23
C ILE A 139 -11.35 -6.89 -6.48
N TRP A 140 -11.20 -7.52 -7.64
CA TRP A 140 -11.58 -6.90 -8.90
C TRP A 140 -13.07 -7.14 -9.14
N ASP A 141 -13.86 -6.06 -9.09
CA ASP A 141 -15.29 -6.09 -9.39
C ASP A 141 -15.55 -5.48 -10.79
N PRO A 142 -15.88 -6.30 -11.79
CA PRO A 142 -16.18 -5.82 -13.15
C PRO A 142 -17.62 -5.29 -13.29
N SER A 143 -18.42 -5.28 -12.21
CA SER A 143 -19.83 -4.88 -12.27
C SER A 143 -20.00 -3.43 -12.77
N PRO A 144 -20.98 -3.16 -13.65
CA PRO A 144 -21.26 -1.82 -14.14
C PRO A 144 -21.71 -0.86 -13.03
N ALA A 145 -21.27 0.41 -13.11
CA ALA A 145 -21.60 1.44 -12.12
C ALA A 145 -23.10 1.63 -11.87
N ALA A 146 -23.94 1.43 -12.90
CA ALA A 146 -25.39 1.61 -12.82
C ALA A 146 -26.09 0.63 -11.86
N GLY A 147 -25.47 -0.53 -11.58
CA GLY A 147 -26.04 -1.55 -10.69
C GLY A 147 -25.57 -1.48 -9.25
N LEU A 148 -24.65 -0.57 -8.93
CA LEU A 148 -23.98 -0.56 -7.63
C LEU A 148 -24.80 0.19 -6.58
N LYS A 149 -24.58 -0.23 -5.33
CA LYS A 149 -25.08 0.46 -4.16
C LYS A 149 -23.97 0.57 -3.14
N ARG A 150 -24.03 1.63 -2.33
CA ARG A 150 -23.22 1.73 -1.13
C ARG A 150 -23.61 0.61 -0.17
N GLN A 151 -22.67 -0.24 0.19
CA GLN A 151 -22.93 -1.30 1.18
C GLN A 151 -22.41 -0.88 2.54
N ALA A 152 -23.32 -0.81 3.52
CA ALA A 152 -22.98 -0.48 4.88
C ALA A 152 -22.04 -1.53 5.49
N ARG A 153 -21.13 -1.08 6.35
CA ARG A 153 -20.26 -1.98 7.12
C ARG A 153 -21.11 -2.99 7.92
N PRO A 154 -20.82 -4.29 7.86
CA PRO A 154 -21.62 -5.29 8.54
C PRO A 154 -21.50 -5.14 10.07
N PRO A 155 -22.57 -5.38 10.86
CA PRO A 155 -22.49 -5.31 12.32
C PRO A 155 -21.36 -6.15 12.93
N ALA A 156 -21.09 -7.32 12.36
CA ALA A 156 -19.99 -8.19 12.78
C ALA A 156 -18.60 -7.54 12.66
N LEU A 157 -18.40 -6.63 11.69
CA LEU A 157 -17.15 -5.86 11.57
C LEU A 157 -17.04 -4.85 12.72
N LEU A 158 -18.13 -4.14 13.03
CA LEU A 158 -18.15 -3.17 14.12
C LEU A 158 -17.94 -3.85 15.48
N GLU A 159 -18.57 -5.01 15.69
CA GLU A 159 -18.36 -5.84 16.89
C GLU A 159 -16.91 -6.33 16.98
N TYR A 160 -16.31 -6.73 15.86
CA TYR A 160 -14.91 -7.16 15.80
C TYR A 160 -13.94 -6.04 16.16
N LEU A 161 -14.08 -4.86 15.53
CA LEU A 161 -13.22 -3.70 15.78
C LEU A 161 -13.40 -3.17 17.21
N GLY A 162 -14.64 -3.14 17.71
CA GLY A 162 -14.98 -2.69 19.06
C GLY A 162 -14.40 -3.56 20.20
N ARG A 163 -13.86 -4.75 19.91
CA ARG A 163 -13.13 -5.57 20.91
C ARG A 163 -11.86 -4.91 21.42
N ASP A 164 -11.35 -3.92 20.69
CA ASP A 164 -10.15 -3.13 21.01
C ASP A 164 -10.43 -1.63 20.87
N GLU A 165 -11.70 -1.24 21.05
CA GLU A 165 -12.16 0.15 20.95
C GLU A 165 -11.80 0.83 19.61
N ARG A 166 -11.66 0.02 18.54
CA ARG A 166 -11.36 0.51 17.21
C ARG A 166 -12.62 0.83 16.43
N GLU A 167 -12.48 1.82 15.58
CA GLU A 167 -13.51 2.46 14.78
C GLU A 167 -13.37 2.18 13.28
N GLY A 168 -12.15 1.83 12.85
CA GLY A 168 -11.81 1.47 11.47
C GLY A 168 -11.75 2.66 10.51
N CYS A 169 -11.74 2.38 9.21
CA CYS A 169 -11.59 3.36 8.12
C CYS A 169 -12.89 4.17 7.89
N LYS A 170 -13.18 5.14 8.75
CA LYS A 170 -14.47 5.86 8.74
C LYS A 170 -14.56 7.01 7.74
N ARG A 171 -13.49 7.79 7.57
CA ARG A 171 -13.53 9.01 6.76
C ARG A 171 -13.58 8.66 5.28
N ALA A 172 -14.68 9.02 4.64
CA ALA A 172 -14.89 8.77 3.24
C ALA A 172 -14.45 9.97 2.38
N THR A 173 -13.33 9.85 1.69
CA THR A 173 -12.78 10.88 0.80
C THR A 173 -12.92 10.42 -0.65
N ALA A 174 -13.84 11.02 -1.41
CA ALA A 174 -13.89 10.82 -2.86
C ALA A 174 -12.68 11.46 -3.51
N ALA A 175 -12.12 10.80 -4.53
CA ALA A 175 -10.88 11.25 -5.14
C ALA A 175 -10.86 11.13 -6.67
N ALA A 176 -10.13 12.05 -7.30
CA ALA A 176 -9.79 12.00 -8.72
C ALA A 176 -8.33 11.52 -8.87
N ALA A 177 -8.08 10.66 -9.85
CA ALA A 177 -6.75 10.14 -10.15
C ALA A 177 -5.91 11.15 -10.93
N LEU A 178 -4.64 11.29 -10.56
CA LEU A 178 -3.66 12.14 -11.24
C LEU A 178 -2.48 11.26 -11.69
N PRO A 179 -2.14 11.20 -12.99
CA PRO A 179 -0.93 10.53 -13.46
C PRO A 179 0.30 11.15 -12.82
N ALA A 180 1.20 10.31 -12.35
CA ALA A 180 2.46 10.73 -11.75
C ALA A 180 3.59 9.74 -12.05
N TRP A 181 4.79 10.11 -11.64
CA TRP A 181 5.97 9.28 -11.63
C TRP A 181 6.56 9.24 -10.23
N SER A 182 6.81 8.03 -9.74
CA SER A 182 7.42 7.78 -8.44
C SER A 182 8.92 7.58 -8.59
N LEU A 183 9.66 8.22 -7.67
CA LEU A 183 11.07 8.00 -7.41
C LEU A 183 11.23 6.81 -6.45
N PRO A 184 12.21 5.90 -6.65
CA PRO A 184 12.59 4.93 -5.62
C PRO A 184 13.18 5.63 -4.40
N ASP A 185 13.04 5.07 -3.19
CA ASP A 185 13.73 5.60 -2.01
C ASP A 185 15.24 5.33 -2.08
N ARG A 186 15.99 5.97 -1.18
CA ARG A 186 17.45 5.94 -1.18
C ARG A 186 18.06 4.53 -1.06
N PHE A 187 17.48 3.67 -0.23
CA PHE A 187 17.98 2.32 -0.01
C PHE A 187 17.67 1.44 -1.21
N LEU A 188 16.50 1.65 -1.81
CA LEU A 188 16.17 0.99 -3.05
C LEU A 188 17.09 1.44 -4.20
N VAL A 189 17.41 2.73 -4.32
CA VAL A 189 18.40 3.21 -5.29
C VAL A 189 19.75 2.53 -5.06
N GLN A 190 20.21 2.46 -3.80
CA GLN A 190 21.44 1.75 -3.46
C GLN A 190 21.41 0.30 -3.91
N GLU A 191 20.26 -0.36 -3.91
CA GLU A 191 20.13 -1.76 -4.33
C GLU A 191 20.10 -1.92 -5.85
N ILE A 192 19.32 -1.10 -6.57
CA ILE A 192 18.98 -1.33 -7.99
C ILE A 192 19.77 -0.47 -8.99
N ALA A 193 20.51 0.54 -8.53
CA ALA A 193 21.33 1.36 -9.41
C ALA A 193 22.44 0.54 -10.08
N GLU A 194 22.72 0.87 -11.34
CA GLU A 194 23.73 0.20 -12.16
C GLU A 194 25.12 0.73 -11.82
N SER A 195 25.25 2.03 -11.54
CA SER A 195 26.53 2.65 -11.23
C SER A 195 26.84 2.62 -9.73
N ASP A 196 28.06 2.21 -9.39
CA ASP A 196 28.56 2.28 -8.01
C ASP A 196 28.51 3.71 -7.46
N GLY A 197 28.75 4.71 -8.32
CA GLY A 197 28.66 6.12 -7.96
C GLY A 197 27.27 6.53 -7.50
N LEU A 198 26.20 6.11 -8.18
CA LEU A 198 24.83 6.38 -7.72
C LEU A 198 24.51 5.60 -6.44
N ARG A 199 24.96 4.35 -6.34
CA ARG A 199 24.75 3.54 -5.13
C ARG A 199 25.36 4.21 -3.89
N GLU A 200 26.56 4.76 -4.02
CA GLU A 200 27.24 5.52 -2.97
C GLU A 200 26.53 6.85 -2.70
N ALA A 201 26.25 7.64 -3.73
CA ALA A 201 25.64 8.96 -3.59
C ALA A 201 24.23 8.91 -2.98
N ALA A 202 23.46 7.85 -3.25
CA ALA A 202 22.10 7.72 -2.73
C ALA A 202 22.04 7.61 -1.21
N VAL A 203 23.07 7.06 -0.57
CA VAL A 203 23.12 6.89 0.90
C VAL A 203 24.17 7.76 1.56
N ALA A 204 24.76 8.69 0.81
CA ALA A 204 25.72 9.64 1.31
C ALA A 204 25.02 10.76 2.09
N ASP A 205 25.67 11.25 3.14
CA ASP A 205 25.15 12.31 4.02
C ASP A 205 24.75 13.57 3.22
N GLU A 206 25.43 13.86 2.11
CA GLU A 206 25.11 15.00 1.23
C GLU A 206 23.70 14.91 0.62
N SER A 207 23.13 13.71 0.51
CA SER A 207 21.78 13.50 -0.05
C SER A 207 20.68 13.42 1.00
N ASP A 208 21.02 13.51 2.30
CA ASP A 208 20.07 13.32 3.39
C ASP A 208 18.93 14.34 3.36
N ASP A 209 19.21 15.61 3.07
CA ASP A 209 18.19 16.66 2.99
C ASP A 209 17.19 16.38 1.86
N PHE A 210 17.69 15.99 0.67
CA PHE A 210 16.85 15.60 -0.46
C PHE A 210 15.93 14.42 -0.11
N TRP A 211 16.49 13.37 0.50
CA TRP A 211 15.70 12.20 0.87
C TRP A 211 14.75 12.46 2.03
N GLY A 212 15.14 13.32 2.98
CA GLY A 212 14.27 13.82 4.03
C GLY A 212 13.03 14.52 3.46
N ASP A 213 13.23 15.41 2.48
CA ASP A 213 12.13 16.07 1.77
C ASP A 213 11.22 15.06 1.02
N VAL A 214 11.82 14.03 0.40
CA VAL A 214 11.06 12.96 -0.25
C VAL A 214 10.23 12.18 0.78
N MET A 215 10.78 11.87 1.95
CA MET A 215 10.07 11.17 3.02
C MET A 215 8.93 12.00 3.61
N ASP A 216 9.21 13.26 3.96
CA ASP A 216 8.25 14.14 4.65
C ASP A 216 7.11 14.59 3.74
N ARG A 217 7.40 14.83 2.46
CA ARG A 217 6.48 15.51 1.54
C ARG A 217 6.12 14.70 0.32
N GLY A 218 6.89 13.66 0.00
CA GLY A 218 6.76 12.91 -1.24
C GLY A 218 5.43 12.20 -1.41
N LEU A 219 4.69 11.93 -0.33
CA LEU A 219 3.33 11.38 -0.36
C LEU A 219 2.22 12.43 -0.54
N THR A 220 2.45 13.68 -0.12
CA THR A 220 1.41 14.71 -0.04
C THR A 220 1.61 15.87 -1.01
N THR A 221 2.76 15.94 -1.66
CA THR A 221 3.15 17.07 -2.51
C THR A 221 3.90 16.59 -3.75
N LEU A 222 3.44 17.02 -4.92
CA LEU A 222 4.19 16.85 -6.18
C LEU A 222 5.33 17.87 -6.28
N THR A 223 6.31 17.64 -7.15
CA THR A 223 7.44 18.56 -7.34
C THR A 223 7.03 19.95 -7.80
N SER A 224 5.87 20.10 -8.45
CA SER A 224 5.28 21.40 -8.78
C SER A 224 4.79 22.20 -7.56
N GLY A 225 4.74 21.58 -6.38
CA GLY A 225 4.10 22.12 -5.17
C GLY A 225 2.61 21.79 -5.05
N ARG A 226 1.99 21.13 -6.04
CA ARG A 226 0.59 20.69 -5.97
C ARG A 226 0.40 19.70 -4.81
N LYS A 227 -0.56 20.02 -3.93
CA LYS A 227 -0.96 19.15 -2.82
C LYS A 227 -1.86 18.02 -3.32
N VAL A 228 -1.64 16.83 -2.80
CA VAL A 228 -2.38 15.59 -3.10
C VAL A 228 -2.71 14.85 -1.81
N LEU A 229 -3.66 13.92 -1.87
CA LEU A 229 -3.93 12.97 -0.80
C LEU A 229 -2.71 12.07 -0.60
N ALA A 230 -2.48 11.65 0.66
CA ALA A 230 -1.37 10.77 1.07
C ALA A 230 -1.59 9.30 0.66
N HIS A 231 -1.94 9.09 -0.60
CA HIS A 231 -2.29 7.79 -1.17
C HIS A 231 -1.70 7.65 -2.57
N ARG A 232 -1.29 6.43 -2.93
CA ARG A 232 -0.72 6.17 -4.25
C ARG A 232 -1.11 4.80 -4.77
N LEU A 233 -1.26 4.70 -6.09
CA LEU A 233 -1.42 3.43 -6.81
C LEU A 233 -0.25 3.23 -7.77
N GLY A 234 0.35 2.03 -7.75
CA GLY A 234 1.56 1.71 -8.52
C GLY A 234 2.80 2.48 -8.05
N GLY A 235 3.85 2.45 -8.87
CA GLY A 235 5.13 3.09 -8.57
C GLY A 235 5.98 2.34 -7.52
N TRP A 236 6.99 3.05 -7.00
CA TRP A 236 7.84 2.62 -5.90
C TRP A 236 7.26 3.00 -4.55
N PRO A 237 7.36 2.17 -3.50
CA PRO A 237 6.96 2.54 -2.14
C PRO A 237 7.79 3.73 -1.62
N ILE A 238 7.21 4.52 -0.73
CA ILE A 238 7.93 5.45 0.15
C ILE A 238 7.77 4.81 1.53
N PRO A 239 8.69 3.92 1.93
CA PRO A 239 8.56 3.12 3.13
C PRO A 239 8.81 3.94 4.40
N GLU A 240 8.03 3.73 5.46
CA GLU A 240 8.30 4.37 6.76
C GLU A 240 9.43 3.67 7.53
N GLN A 241 9.62 2.36 7.29
CA GLN A 241 10.64 1.55 7.96
C GLN A 241 11.62 0.95 6.95
N GLY A 242 11.16 0.02 6.10
CA GLY A 242 11.97 -0.63 5.08
C GLY A 242 11.10 -1.05 3.90
N ASP A 243 11.69 -1.57 2.81
CA ASP A 243 10.91 -1.90 1.62
C ASP A 243 9.79 -2.92 1.94
N PRO A 244 8.49 -2.57 1.79
CA PRO A 244 7.38 -3.47 2.09
C PRO A 244 7.39 -4.73 1.21
N ARG A 245 8.04 -4.68 0.04
CA ARG A 245 8.21 -5.85 -0.83
C ARG A 245 9.12 -6.90 -0.21
N PHE A 246 10.13 -6.49 0.55
CA PHE A 246 10.97 -7.41 1.30
C PHE A 246 10.16 -8.13 2.38
N THR A 247 9.36 -7.38 3.16
CA THR A 247 8.46 -7.96 4.18
C THR A 247 7.47 -8.94 3.55
N ALA A 248 6.88 -8.60 2.40
CA ALA A 248 5.99 -9.53 1.72
C ALA A 248 6.70 -10.78 1.17
N ALA A 249 7.90 -10.65 0.61
CA ALA A 249 8.72 -11.80 0.19
C ALA A 249 9.05 -12.72 1.37
N ALA A 250 9.41 -12.12 2.52
CA ALA A 250 9.69 -12.86 3.74
C ALA A 250 8.43 -13.53 4.33
N SER A 251 7.28 -12.87 4.28
CA SER A 251 5.97 -13.44 4.66
C SER A 251 5.62 -14.63 3.76
N ALA A 252 5.72 -14.46 2.45
CA ALA A 252 5.38 -15.49 1.46
C ALA A 252 6.24 -16.75 1.57
N ASN A 253 7.51 -16.60 1.95
CA ASN A 253 8.43 -17.71 2.20
C ASN A 253 8.32 -18.30 3.62
N GLY A 254 7.48 -17.73 4.50
CA GLY A 254 7.37 -18.15 5.90
C GLY A 254 8.59 -17.83 6.76
N PHE A 255 9.44 -16.89 6.31
CA PHE A 255 10.61 -16.42 7.03
C PHE A 255 10.26 -15.38 8.10
N LEU A 256 9.14 -14.65 7.92
CA LEU A 256 8.63 -13.80 8.98
C LEU A 256 7.98 -14.64 10.08
N ARG A 257 8.70 -14.73 11.19
CA ARG A 257 8.10 -15.04 12.48
C ARG A 257 8.25 -13.80 13.33
N LEU A 258 7.34 -12.84 13.09
CA LEU A 258 7.34 -11.45 13.57
C LEU A 258 7.74 -11.24 15.04
N PHE A 259 7.71 -12.29 15.87
CA PHE A 259 8.07 -12.24 17.27
C PHE A 259 8.99 -13.37 17.76
N ASP A 260 9.43 -14.30 16.90
CA ASP A 260 10.30 -15.42 17.27
C ASP A 260 11.77 -15.12 16.94
N ARG A 261 12.04 -14.59 15.74
CA ARG A 261 13.38 -14.18 15.29
C ARG A 261 13.29 -13.36 14.01
N SER A 262 14.28 -12.50 13.81
CA SER A 262 14.55 -11.92 12.49
C SER A 262 14.95 -13.00 11.48
N PRO A 263 14.80 -12.74 10.17
CA PRO A 263 15.41 -13.57 9.14
C PRO A 263 16.90 -13.76 9.40
N THR A 264 17.41 -14.97 9.16
CA THR A 264 18.85 -15.22 9.05
C THR A 264 19.40 -14.50 7.82
N GLU A 265 20.71 -14.33 7.76
CA GLU A 265 21.38 -13.71 6.61
C GLU A 265 21.03 -14.42 5.29
N ALA A 266 21.00 -15.75 5.27
CA ALA A 266 20.63 -16.53 4.08
C ALA A 266 19.16 -16.33 3.68
N GLU A 267 18.24 -16.21 4.65
CA GLU A 267 16.82 -15.91 4.39
C GLU A 267 16.64 -14.47 3.88
N ALA A 268 17.40 -13.52 4.43
CA ALA A 268 17.40 -12.14 3.95
C ALA A 268 17.94 -12.04 2.52
N GLU A 269 19.03 -12.73 2.19
CA GLU A 269 19.56 -12.81 0.82
C GLU A 269 18.56 -13.46 -0.15
N ALA A 270 17.86 -14.51 0.28
CA ALA A 270 16.80 -15.13 -0.50
C ALA A 270 15.64 -14.15 -0.78
N CYS A 271 15.18 -13.41 0.23
CA CYS A 271 14.19 -12.36 0.06
C CYS A 271 14.65 -11.27 -0.90
N GLY A 272 15.88 -10.76 -0.74
CA GLY A 272 16.45 -9.73 -1.62
C GLY A 272 16.43 -10.14 -3.10
N ARG A 273 16.78 -11.40 -3.39
CA ARG A 273 16.70 -11.94 -4.76
C ARG A 273 15.28 -11.96 -5.33
N GLU A 274 14.26 -12.02 -4.48
CA GLU A 274 12.86 -12.02 -4.91
C GLU A 274 12.25 -10.63 -5.03
N VAL A 275 12.74 -9.63 -4.29
CA VAL A 275 12.17 -8.26 -4.27
C VAL A 275 11.89 -7.67 -5.66
N PRO A 276 12.75 -7.86 -6.69
CA PRO A 276 12.45 -7.38 -8.04
C PRO A 276 11.19 -7.98 -8.68
N ALA A 277 10.78 -9.18 -8.28
CA ALA A 277 9.55 -9.83 -8.74
C ALA A 277 8.28 -9.32 -8.02
N TRP A 278 8.44 -8.50 -6.98
CA TRP A 278 7.33 -7.89 -6.23
C TRP A 278 7.13 -6.44 -6.66
N THR A 279 5.87 -6.02 -6.66
CA THR A 279 5.45 -4.65 -6.97
C THR A 279 4.43 -4.15 -5.96
N MET A 280 4.43 -2.85 -5.71
CA MET A 280 3.40 -2.20 -4.92
C MET A 280 2.17 -1.93 -5.78
N LEU A 281 1.01 -2.40 -5.31
CA LEU A 281 -0.29 -2.01 -5.84
C LEU A 281 -0.73 -0.67 -5.30
N LEU A 282 -0.80 -0.53 -3.98
CA LEU A 282 -1.41 0.61 -3.32
C LEU A 282 -0.64 0.96 -2.05
N GLN A 283 -0.47 2.25 -1.77
CA GLN A 283 0.01 2.78 -0.50
C GLN A 283 -1.03 3.73 0.08
N VAL A 284 -1.36 3.55 1.36
CA VAL A 284 -2.42 4.30 2.03
C VAL A 284 -1.97 4.73 3.42
N ASP A 285 -1.86 6.04 3.63
CA ASP A 285 -1.74 6.63 4.97
C ASP A 285 -3.03 6.39 5.78
N MET A 286 -2.91 5.77 6.96
CA MET A 286 -4.05 5.37 7.78
C MET A 286 -4.65 6.52 8.59
N ALA A 287 -3.84 7.53 8.92
CA ALA A 287 -4.30 8.71 9.68
C ALA A 287 -5.34 9.51 8.88
N SER A 288 -5.17 9.61 7.57
CA SER A 288 -6.11 10.32 6.68
C SER A 288 -7.48 9.66 6.57
N LEU A 289 -7.60 8.36 6.86
CA LEU A 289 -8.86 7.61 6.80
C LEU A 289 -9.74 7.75 8.06
N GLY A 290 -9.32 8.58 9.03
CA GLY A 290 -10.07 8.76 10.29
C GLY A 290 -10.16 7.45 11.08
N THR A 291 -9.09 6.67 11.05
CA THR A 291 -8.88 5.52 11.93
C THR A 291 -8.41 5.98 13.31
N ASP A 292 -8.36 5.04 14.25
CA ASP A 292 -7.76 5.27 15.57
C ASP A 292 -6.22 5.21 15.53
N PHE A 293 -5.64 4.97 14.36
CA PHE A 293 -4.20 5.06 14.18
C PHE A 293 -3.79 6.53 14.15
N ALA A 294 -2.91 6.91 15.08
CA ALA A 294 -2.29 8.23 15.07
C ALA A 294 -1.33 8.40 13.89
N GLU A 295 -0.73 7.29 13.43
CA GLU A 295 0.28 7.24 12.39
C GLU A 295 0.27 5.89 11.66
N GLY A 296 1.02 5.82 10.56
CA GLY A 296 1.33 4.59 9.86
C GLY A 296 0.63 4.43 8.51
N THR A 297 1.26 3.60 7.68
CA THR A 297 0.92 3.37 6.29
C THR A 297 0.72 1.89 6.03
N VAL A 298 -0.32 1.55 5.27
CA VAL A 298 -0.53 0.20 4.73
C VAL A 298 -0.11 0.16 3.26
N TYR A 299 0.70 -0.83 2.92
CA TYR A 299 1.17 -1.12 1.57
C TYR A 299 0.56 -2.43 1.10
N PHE A 300 -0.19 -2.39 0.00
CA PHE A 300 -0.63 -3.58 -0.69
C PHE A 300 0.39 -3.91 -1.76
N VAL A 301 0.99 -5.09 -1.69
CA VAL A 301 2.06 -5.55 -2.58
C VAL A 301 1.75 -6.94 -3.09
N MET A 302 2.19 -7.25 -4.31
CA MET A 302 2.00 -8.58 -4.92
C MET A 302 3.12 -8.88 -5.92
N ARG A 303 3.22 -10.14 -6.34
CA ARG A 303 4.14 -10.51 -7.42
C ARG A 303 3.66 -9.97 -8.77
N ALA A 304 4.59 -9.55 -9.62
CA ALA A 304 4.30 -9.07 -10.97
C ALA A 304 3.54 -10.12 -11.79
N ASP A 305 3.96 -11.40 -11.76
CA ASP A 305 3.29 -12.48 -12.50
C ASP A 305 1.84 -12.71 -12.05
N ASP A 306 1.55 -12.56 -10.75
CA ASP A 306 0.19 -12.70 -10.24
C ASP A 306 -0.69 -11.52 -10.73
N LEU A 307 -0.10 -10.34 -10.89
CA LEU A 307 -0.79 -9.17 -11.42
C LEU A 307 -1.04 -9.27 -12.92
N GLU A 308 -0.08 -9.79 -13.68
CA GLU A 308 -0.27 -10.13 -15.10
C GLU A 308 -1.43 -11.11 -15.28
N ARG A 309 -1.54 -12.10 -14.38
CA ARG A 309 -2.66 -13.05 -14.32
C ARG A 309 -3.94 -12.45 -13.74
N ARG A 310 -3.90 -11.22 -13.20
CA ARG A 310 -5.00 -10.54 -12.50
C ARG A 310 -5.52 -11.32 -11.29
N ASP A 311 -4.63 -12.10 -10.66
CA ASP A 311 -4.93 -12.87 -9.47
C ASP A 311 -4.70 -12.02 -8.20
N PHE A 312 -5.65 -11.13 -7.94
CA PHE A 312 -5.63 -10.26 -6.76
C PHE A 312 -5.84 -11.01 -5.42
N SER A 313 -6.10 -12.32 -5.46
CA SER A 313 -6.21 -13.13 -4.24
C SER A 313 -4.85 -13.32 -3.53
N ARG A 314 -3.74 -12.99 -4.21
CA ARG A 314 -2.37 -13.17 -3.74
C ARG A 314 -1.70 -11.88 -3.26
N VAL A 315 -2.49 -10.85 -3.00
CA VAL A 315 -2.00 -9.59 -2.45
C VAL A 315 -1.63 -9.77 -0.96
N HIS A 316 -0.48 -9.21 -0.58
CA HIS A 316 -0.05 -9.05 0.80
C HIS A 316 -0.28 -7.60 1.23
N ALA A 317 -0.67 -7.38 2.48
CA ALA A 317 -0.67 -6.05 3.09
C ALA A 317 0.40 -6.00 4.17
N VAL A 318 1.24 -4.97 4.09
CA VAL A 318 2.31 -4.67 5.04
C VAL A 318 1.98 -3.37 5.75
N TYR A 319 2.04 -3.35 7.08
CA TYR A 319 1.83 -2.14 7.86
C TYR A 319 3.16 -1.64 8.42
N GLN A 320 3.41 -0.34 8.30
CA GLN A 320 4.56 0.32 8.89
C GLN A 320 4.09 1.57 9.62
N GLN A 321 4.81 1.91 10.70
CA GLN A 321 4.58 3.11 11.49
C GLN A 321 5.94 3.68 11.93
N THR A 322 6.00 4.99 12.16
CA THR A 322 7.17 5.69 12.71
C THR A 322 7.46 5.38 14.18
#